data_AF-A0A258CM32-F1
#
_entry.id   AF-A0A258CM32-F1
#
_cell.length_a   1.000
_cell.length_b   1.000
_cell.length_c   1.000
_cell.angle_alpha   90.00
_cell.angle_beta   90.00
_cell.angle_gamma   90.00
#
_symmetry.space_group_name_H-M   'P 1'
#
loop_
_entity.id
_entity.type
_entity.pdbx_description
1 polymer ?
#
loop_
_entity_poly.entity_id
_entity_poly.type
_entity_poly.pdbx_seq_one_letter_code
_entity_poly.pdbx_strand_id
1 'polypeptide(L)' 'MKRSKSSRRWLDEHVNDPYVKQAQKDGLRSRSSYKLIELNEKDKLIRPGMLLMDLGSAPGGWSQVAGRLVGE' A
#
# COMPACT_ATOMS: atom_id res chain seq x y z
N MET A 1 16.19 -17.41 16.48
CA MET A 1 17.29 -16.55 15.97
C MET A 1 17.24 -15.18 16.66
N LYS A 2 18.34 -14.70 17.23
CA LYS A 2 18.40 -13.34 17.82
C LYS A 2 18.40 -12.30 16.67
N ARG A 3 17.41 -11.40 16.66
CA ARG A 3 17.33 -10.30 15.67
C ARG A 3 18.57 -9.39 15.76
N SER A 4 19.13 -9.03 14.61
CA SER A 4 20.25 -8.09 14.51
C SER A 4 19.86 -6.71 15.06
N LYS A 5 20.85 -5.90 15.46
CA LYS A 5 20.59 -4.50 15.88
C LYS A 5 19.96 -3.66 14.76
N SER A 6 20.33 -3.90 13.50
CA SER A 6 19.73 -3.24 12.33
C SER A 6 18.26 -3.60 12.14
N SER A 7 17.86 -4.84 12.43
CA SER A 7 16.46 -5.27 12.41
C SER A 7 15.61 -4.54 13.46
N ARG A 8 16.18 -4.22 14.63
CA ARG A 8 15.48 -3.44 15.66
C ARG A 8 15.25 -1.99 15.25
N ARG A 9 16.26 -1.33 14.69
CA ARG A 9 16.11 0.06 14.23
C ARG A 9 15.08 0.16 13.10
N TRP A 10 15.13 -0.75 12.13
CA TRP A 10 14.15 -0.79 11.05
C TRP A 10 12.72 -0.99 11.56
N LEU A 11 12.52 -1.86 12.56
CA LEU A 11 11.20 -2.07 13.16
C LEU A 11 10.70 -0.81 13.86
N ASP A 12 11.57 -0.11 14.58
CA ASP A 12 11.23 1.13 15.26
C ASP A 12 10.88 2.24 14.25
N GLU A 13 11.68 2.41 13.20
CA GLU A 13 11.39 3.31 12.07
C GLU A 13 10.03 2.97 11.42
N HIS A 14 9.78 1.68 11.17
CA HIS A 14 8.54 1.21 10.55
C HIS A 14 7.31 1.48 11.42
N VAL A 15 7.37 1.16 12.72
CA VAL A 15 6.25 1.36 13.65
C VAL A 15 5.98 2.84 13.88
N ASN A 16 7.01 3.69 13.82
CA ASN A 16 6.87 5.13 14.01
C ASN A 16 6.51 5.90 12.73
N ASP A 17 6.57 5.26 11.56
CA ASP A 17 6.23 5.87 10.29
C ASP A 17 4.75 6.36 10.29
N PRO A 18 4.51 7.66 10.04
CA PRO A 18 3.18 8.24 10.10
C PRO A 18 2.23 7.62 9.07
N TYR A 19 2.73 7.20 7.91
CA TYR A 19 1.90 6.57 6.88
C TYR A 19 1.57 5.12 7.21
N VAL A 20 2.40 4.42 7.99
CA VAL A 20 2.02 3.09 8.53
C VAL A 20 0.85 3.25 9.49
N LYS A 21 0.93 4.21 10.42
CA LYS A 21 -0.15 4.52 11.37
C LYS A 21 -1.42 4.98 10.65
N GLN A 22 -1.29 5.85 9.66
CA GLN A 22 -2.42 6.37 8.89
C GLN A 22 -3.07 5.25 8.06
N ALA A 23 -2.28 4.40 7.38
CA ALA A 23 -2.81 3.25 6.63
C ALA A 23 -3.63 2.31 7.53
N GLN A 24 -3.18 2.05 8.75
CA GLN A 24 -3.94 1.25 9.71
C GLN A 24 -5.28 1.91 10.08
N LYS A 25 -5.28 3.23 10.36
CA LYS A 25 -6.51 3.99 10.64
C LYS A 25 -7.49 3.97 9.47
N ASP A 26 -6.99 4.08 8.26
CA ASP A 26 -7.80 4.15 7.03
C ASP A 26 -8.19 2.76 6.49
N GLY A 27 -7.82 1.68 7.20
CA GLY A 27 -8.13 0.30 6.79
C GLY A 27 -7.41 -0.15 5.51
N LEU A 28 -6.27 0.48 5.19
CA LEU A 28 -5.42 0.13 4.06
C LEU A 28 -4.43 -0.96 4.47
N ARG A 29 -4.21 -1.94 3.58
CA ARG A 29 -3.30 -3.08 3.85
C ARG A 29 -1.84 -2.67 3.95
N SER A 30 -1.43 -1.56 3.35
CA SER A 30 -0.07 -1.04 3.43
C SER A 30 -0.01 0.46 3.19
N ARG A 31 1.01 1.12 3.73
CA ARG A 31 1.29 2.53 3.43
C ARG A 31 1.54 2.82 1.95
N SER A 32 1.91 1.80 1.16
CA SER A 32 2.14 1.96 -0.27
C SER A 32 0.86 2.26 -1.05
N SER A 33 -0.32 1.97 -0.49
CA SER A 33 -1.62 2.30 -1.10
C SER A 33 -1.76 3.78 -1.42
N TYR A 34 -1.21 4.68 -0.59
CA TYR A 34 -1.25 6.13 -0.85
C TYR A 34 -0.58 6.51 -2.16
N LYS A 35 0.50 5.82 -2.55
CA LYS A 35 1.17 6.09 -3.82
C LYS A 35 0.27 5.82 -5.02
N LEU A 36 -0.47 4.72 -5.00
CA LEU A 36 -1.39 4.39 -6.09
C LEU A 36 -2.57 5.36 -6.13
N ILE A 37 -3.09 5.75 -4.95
CA ILE A 37 -4.17 6.75 -4.85
C ILE A 37 -3.71 8.07 -5.47
N GLU A 38 -2.58 8.63 -5.03
CA GLU A 38 -2.05 9.90 -5.53
C GLU A 38 -1.74 9.86 -7.03
N LEU A 39 -1.07 8.79 -7.50
CA LEU A 39 -0.79 8.60 -8.93
C LEU A 39 -2.09 8.55 -9.75
N ASN A 40 -3.10 7.81 -9.26
CA ASN A 40 -4.36 7.72 -9.98
C ASN A 40 -5.15 9.03 -9.94
N GLU A 41 -5.10 9.78 -8.84
CA GLU A 41 -5.72 11.10 -8.74
C GLU A 41 -5.16 12.07 -9.78
N LYS A 42 -3.84 12.08 -9.93
CA LYS A 42 -3.10 12.96 -10.85
C LYS A 42 -3.25 12.55 -12.32
N ASP A 43 -2.96 11.29 -12.62
CA ASP A 43 -2.73 10.83 -14.00
C ASP A 43 -3.90 9.98 -14.56
N LYS A 44 -4.90 9.64 -13.74
CA LYS A 44 -6.07 8.84 -14.13
C LYS A 44 -5.68 7.51 -14.80
N LEU A 45 -4.69 6.83 -14.23
CA LEU A 45 -4.07 5.60 -14.75
C LEU A 45 -5.04 4.42 -14.82
N ILE A 46 -5.90 4.28 -13.81
CA ILE A 46 -6.90 3.21 -13.68
C ILE A 46 -8.28 3.79 -13.95
N ARG A 47 -9.00 3.14 -14.86
CA ARG A 47 -10.37 3.49 -15.23
C ARG A 47 -11.31 2.29 -15.01
N PRO A 48 -12.61 2.53 -14.82
CA PRO A 48 -13.58 1.46 -14.67
C PRO A 48 -13.55 0.47 -15.85
N GLY A 49 -13.69 -0.82 -15.55
CA GLY A 49 -13.74 -1.90 -16.54
C GLY A 49 -12.39 -2.32 -17.15
N MET A 50 -11.26 -1.80 -16.67
CA MET A 50 -9.94 -2.26 -17.12
C MET A 50 -9.60 -3.66 -16.58
N LEU A 51 -8.82 -4.42 -17.35
CA LEU A 51 -8.16 -5.62 -16.82
C LEU A 51 -6.84 -5.21 -16.15
N LEU A 52 -6.68 -5.56 -14.87
CA LEU A 52 -5.50 -5.23 -14.06
C LEU A 52 -4.84 -6.51 -13.51
N MET A 53 -3.51 -6.51 -13.48
CA MET A 53 -2.70 -7.59 -12.91
C MET A 53 -1.68 -7.01 -11.93
N ASP A 54 -1.71 -7.46 -10.67
CA ASP A 54 -0.76 -7.08 -9.63
C ASP A 54 0.27 -8.20 -9.42
N LEU A 55 1.48 -8.01 -9.98
CA LEU A 55 2.57 -8.98 -9.90
C LEU A 55 3.34 -8.79 -8.59
N GLY A 56 3.23 -9.77 -7.68
CA GLY A 56 3.90 -9.72 -6.38
C GLY A 56 3.09 -9.02 -5.29
N SER A 57 1.77 -9.13 -5.35
CA SER A 57 0.83 -8.60 -4.37
C SER A 57 1.05 -9.19 -2.96
N ALA A 58 1.93 -8.58 -2.19
CA ALA A 58 2.11 -8.85 -0.76
C ALA A 58 2.48 -7.55 -0.04
N PRO A 59 1.66 -7.02 0.88
CA PRO A 59 0.39 -7.55 1.40
C PRO A 59 -0.84 -7.24 0.50
N GLY A 60 -0.63 -6.67 -0.69
CA GLY A 60 -1.70 -6.36 -1.65
C GLY A 60 -2.45 -5.05 -1.40
N GLY A 61 -1.76 -4.03 -0.87
CA GLY A 61 -2.35 -2.69 -0.72
C GLY A 61 -2.66 -1.99 -2.04
N TRP A 62 -1.91 -2.27 -3.11
CA TRP A 62 -2.23 -1.77 -4.46
C TRP A 62 -3.43 -2.49 -5.03
N SER A 63 -3.44 -3.83 -5.03
CA SER A 63 -4.63 -4.64 -5.36
C SER A 63 -5.90 -4.16 -4.65
N GLN A 64 -5.83 -3.87 -3.34
CA GLN A 64 -6.99 -3.39 -2.56
C GLN A 64 -7.56 -2.08 -3.10
N VAL A 65 -6.71 -1.14 -3.47
CA VAL A 65 -7.12 0.15 -4.04
C VAL A 65 -7.57 -0.01 -5.49
N ALA A 66 -6.78 -0.72 -6.30
CA ALA A 66 -7.05 -0.95 -7.71
C ALA A 66 -8.42 -1.61 -7.96
N GLY A 67 -8.77 -2.62 -7.16
CA GLY A 67 -10.08 -3.27 -7.26
C GLY A 67 -11.26 -2.32 -7.03
N ARG A 68 -11.12 -1.35 -6.10
CA ARG A 68 -12.15 -0.32 -5.87
C ARG A 68 -12.27 0.66 -7.03
N LEU A 69 -11.15 0.96 -7.70
CA LEU A 69 -11.11 1.93 -8.81
C LEU A 69 -11.65 1.35 -10.12
N VAL A 70 -11.42 0.05 -10.34
CA VAL A 70 -11.83 -0.61 -11.59
C VAL A 70 -13.31 -1.00 -11.59
N GLY A 71 -13.91 -1.22 -10.43
CA GLY A 71 -15.29 -1.70 -10.30
C GLY A 71 -15.42 -3.20 -10.53
N GLU A 72 -16.67 -3.68 -10.58
CA GLU A 72 -16.98 -5.06 -11.01
C GLU A 72 -16.91 -5.21 -12.54
#